data_AF-A0A920U0A9-F1
#
_entry.id   AF-A0A920U0A9-F1
#
_cell.length_a   1.000
_cell.length_b   1.000
_cell.length_c   1.000
_cell.angle_alpha   90.00
_cell.angle_beta   90.00
_cell.angle_gamma   90.00
#
_symmetry.space_group_name_H-M   'P 1'
#
loop_
_entity.id
_entity.type
_entity.pdbx_description
1 polymer ?
#
loop_
_entity_poly.entity_id
_entity_poly.type
_entity_poly.pdbx_seq_one_letter_code
_entity_poly.pdbx_strand_id
1 'polypeptide(L)'
;MTRSPRVIGAEHITDARRRGRQVMEVLPGDIVTQLAREAAENSRITLIDGPLEKPTIPQIDGAIALQRGLYRRSPKWIAPKPSQGKSPSAISRLALIGAGGVGLNIAHLVANRGIANEVALIDVAPGVAEAVALDLSHASGITRSGAHIQGGTDLSLIANAQVVVITAGRPRSPGMSRADLMTINRRIIQSNSESIRIHAPGSIVIVVTNPLDEMTMTVLEATGFPYHRVLGMAGTLDSSRFRWSLAQKAGVPVSDVEAVTLGSHGGEMVPIVSTALIRNKPITTVLSDDEIQDCVETTVHGGESVVALRKQVLRHWHPHTRFVNSWMLFAALGQVHCPYQSC
;
A
#
# COMPACT_ATOMS: atom_id res chain seq x y z
N MET A 1 -13.79 0.98 -54.67
CA MET A 1 -14.91 1.85 -54.24
C MET A 1 -14.31 3.18 -53.82
N THR A 2 -14.47 4.24 -54.62
CA THR A 2 -13.97 5.59 -54.28
C THR A 2 -14.85 6.18 -53.18
N ARG A 3 -14.27 6.35 -51.99
CA ARG A 3 -14.94 6.89 -50.80
C ARG A 3 -15.25 8.37 -51.04
N SER A 4 -16.45 8.84 -50.68
CA SER A 4 -16.80 10.27 -50.76
C SER A 4 -15.88 11.10 -49.86
N PRO A 5 -15.47 12.30 -50.30
CA PRO A 5 -14.56 13.17 -49.55
C PRO A 5 -15.17 13.54 -48.19
N ARG A 6 -14.45 13.30 -47.10
CA ARG A 6 -14.88 13.69 -45.75
C ARG A 6 -14.42 15.11 -45.45
N VAL A 7 -15.30 15.92 -44.87
CA VAL A 7 -14.92 17.24 -44.35
C VAL A 7 -14.45 17.08 -42.90
N ILE A 8 -13.22 17.49 -42.61
CA ILE A 8 -12.63 17.47 -41.26
C ILE A 8 -12.77 18.88 -40.65
N GLY A 9 -13.69 18.99 -39.69
CA GLY A 9 -13.91 20.18 -38.86
C GLY A 9 -13.23 20.13 -37.49
N ALA A 10 -13.30 21.23 -36.74
CA ALA A 10 -12.67 21.36 -35.41
C ALA A 10 -13.26 20.38 -34.37
N GLU A 11 -14.52 19.99 -34.54
CA GLU A 11 -15.20 18.98 -33.73
C GLU A 11 -14.52 17.61 -33.84
N HIS A 12 -13.97 17.28 -35.00
CA HIS A 12 -13.26 16.02 -35.23
C HIS A 12 -11.91 15.98 -34.50
N ILE A 13 -11.22 17.13 -34.42
CA ILE A 13 -9.98 17.28 -33.65
C ILE A 13 -10.27 17.17 -32.15
N THR A 14 -11.37 17.77 -31.71
CA THR A 14 -11.80 17.75 -30.31
C THR A 14 -12.16 16.33 -29.86
N ASP A 15 -12.88 15.57 -30.69
CA ASP A 15 -13.18 14.16 -30.44
C ASP A 15 -11.91 13.29 -30.45
N ALA A 16 -10.98 13.53 -31.38
CA ALA A 16 -9.69 12.84 -31.40
C ALA A 16 -8.89 13.04 -30.11
N ARG A 17 -8.87 14.28 -29.57
CA ARG A 17 -8.24 14.60 -28.28
C ARG A 17 -8.92 13.90 -27.12
N ARG A 18 -10.25 13.89 -27.07
CA ARG A 18 -11.03 13.21 -26.02
C ARG A 18 -10.71 11.71 -25.97
N ARG A 19 -10.40 11.10 -27.12
CA ARG A 19 -9.99 9.69 -27.25
C ARG A 19 -8.49 9.45 -27.03
N GLY A 20 -7.75 10.46 -26.54
CA GLY A 20 -6.32 10.35 -26.24
C GLY A 20 -5.41 10.22 -27.46
N ARG A 21 -5.88 10.56 -28.67
CA ARG A 21 -5.07 10.47 -29.88
C ARG A 21 -4.13 11.67 -29.99
N GLN A 22 -2.87 11.40 -30.29
CA GLN A 22 -1.85 12.43 -30.55
C GLN A 22 -1.66 12.71 -32.04
N VAL A 23 -2.15 11.80 -32.90
CA VAL A 23 -1.99 11.86 -34.36
C VAL A 23 -3.34 11.58 -35.01
N MET A 24 -3.68 12.35 -36.04
CA MET A 24 -4.90 12.15 -36.83
C MET A 24 -4.57 12.07 -38.32
N GLU A 25 -5.11 11.01 -38.94
CA GLU A 25 -4.93 10.67 -40.35
C GLU A 25 -5.81 11.53 -41.25
N VAL A 26 -5.21 12.13 -42.28
CA VAL A 26 -5.89 12.84 -43.37
C VAL A 26 -5.75 12.00 -44.65
N LEU A 27 -6.88 11.48 -45.12
CA LEU A 27 -6.90 10.61 -46.30
C LEU A 27 -6.89 11.44 -47.60
N PRO A 28 -6.39 10.88 -48.73
CA PRO A 28 -6.48 11.55 -50.03
C PRO A 28 -7.93 11.86 -50.41
N GLY A 29 -8.25 13.15 -50.55
CA GLY A 29 -9.60 13.65 -50.83
C GLY A 29 -10.35 14.21 -49.62
N ASP A 30 -9.81 14.09 -48.39
CA ASP A 30 -10.40 14.76 -47.22
C ASP A 30 -10.18 16.28 -47.30
N ILE A 31 -11.22 17.05 -46.97
CA ILE A 31 -11.17 18.51 -46.94
C ILE A 31 -10.98 18.94 -45.48
N VAL A 32 -9.78 19.39 -45.14
CA VAL A 32 -9.48 19.92 -43.79
C VAL A 32 -9.82 21.40 -43.75
N THR A 33 -10.77 21.77 -42.89
CA THR A 33 -11.14 23.19 -42.70
C THR A 33 -10.03 23.96 -41.98
N GLN A 34 -9.96 25.29 -42.17
CA GLN A 34 -8.97 26.14 -41.50
C GLN A 34 -9.10 26.05 -39.97
N LEU A 35 -10.34 26.05 -39.46
CA LEU A 35 -10.65 25.85 -38.04
C LEU A 35 -10.11 24.52 -37.50
N ALA A 36 -10.11 23.45 -38.30
CA ALA A 36 -9.55 22.17 -37.90
C ALA A 36 -8.02 22.21 -37.78
N ARG A 37 -7.32 22.97 -38.64
CA ARG A 37 -5.86 23.15 -38.54
C ARG A 37 -5.48 23.93 -37.29
N GLU A 38 -6.17 25.03 -37.02
CA GLU A 38 -5.99 25.83 -35.81
C GLU A 38 -6.30 25.03 -34.54
N ALA A 39 -7.38 24.23 -34.55
CA ALA A 39 -7.73 23.35 -33.44
C ALA A 39 -6.67 22.25 -33.20
N ALA A 40 -6.05 21.73 -34.26
CA ALA A 40 -5.02 20.70 -34.19
C ALA A 40 -3.73 21.26 -33.56
N GLU A 41 -3.31 22.46 -33.97
CA GLU A 41 -2.18 23.19 -33.40
C GLU A 41 -2.39 23.47 -31.91
N ASN A 42 -3.55 24.03 -31.55
CA ASN A 42 -3.90 24.33 -30.15
C ASN A 42 -4.00 23.06 -29.28
N SER A 43 -4.33 21.92 -29.90
CA SER A 43 -4.50 20.65 -29.20
C SER A 43 -3.29 19.73 -29.22
N ARG A 44 -2.17 20.16 -29.83
CA ARG A 44 -0.97 19.34 -30.05
C ARG A 44 -1.29 18.00 -30.74
N ILE A 45 -2.25 18.01 -31.66
CA ILE A 45 -2.56 16.85 -32.52
C ILE A 45 -1.86 17.06 -33.87
N THR A 46 -1.04 16.09 -34.27
CA THR A 46 -0.36 16.14 -35.57
C THR A 46 -1.28 15.57 -36.66
N LEU A 47 -1.56 16.36 -37.69
CA LEU A 47 -2.23 15.90 -38.90
C LEU A 47 -1.20 15.28 -39.85
N ILE A 48 -1.38 14.02 -40.23
CA ILE A 48 -0.49 13.30 -41.16
C ILE A 48 -1.27 12.92 -42.41
N ASP A 49 -0.72 13.27 -43.57
CA ASP A 49 -1.27 12.92 -44.87
C ASP A 49 -0.94 11.47 -45.24
N GLY A 50 -1.96 10.70 -45.61
CA GLY A 50 -1.83 9.30 -45.99
C GLY A 50 -2.18 8.31 -44.88
N PRO A 51 -2.40 7.03 -45.21
CA PRO A 51 -2.79 6.06 -44.23
C PRO A 51 -1.70 5.86 -43.19
N LEU A 52 -2.06 6.02 -41.91
CA LEU A 52 -1.14 5.69 -40.82
C LEU A 52 -0.79 4.22 -40.94
N GLU A 53 0.49 3.93 -41.23
CA GLU A 53 1.01 2.58 -41.27
C GLU A 53 0.89 2.00 -39.85
N LYS A 54 -0.18 1.23 -39.63
CA LYS A 54 -0.34 0.53 -38.35
C LYS A 54 0.78 -0.50 -38.30
N PRO A 55 1.56 -0.58 -37.21
CA PRO A 55 2.48 -1.69 -37.05
C PRO A 55 1.67 -2.97 -37.20
N THR A 56 2.05 -3.80 -38.17
CA THR A 56 1.49 -5.15 -38.28
C THR A 56 1.79 -5.82 -36.95
N ILE A 57 0.74 -6.19 -36.22
CA ILE A 57 0.91 -7.09 -35.07
C ILE A 57 1.62 -8.30 -35.67
N PRO A 58 2.84 -8.65 -35.22
CA PRO A 58 3.52 -9.81 -35.76
C PRO A 58 2.61 -11.00 -35.51
N GLN A 59 2.01 -11.52 -36.58
CA GLN A 59 1.28 -12.76 -36.50
C GLN A 59 2.31 -13.81 -36.12
N ILE A 60 2.10 -14.41 -34.95
CA ILE A 60 2.94 -15.48 -34.48
C ILE A 60 2.68 -16.64 -35.44
N ASP A 61 3.65 -16.92 -36.31
CA ASP A 61 3.61 -18.10 -37.16
C ASP A 61 3.41 -19.33 -36.26
N GLY A 62 2.41 -20.15 -36.55
CA GLY A 62 2.04 -21.30 -35.72
C GLY A 62 3.21 -22.25 -35.49
N ALA A 63 4.15 -22.30 -36.44
CA ALA A 63 5.39 -23.05 -36.33
C ALA A 63 6.36 -22.46 -35.27
N ILE A 64 6.47 -21.14 -35.17
CA ILE A 64 7.31 -20.45 -34.17
C ILE A 64 6.66 -20.52 -32.77
N ALA A 65 5.32 -20.47 -32.69
CA ALA A 65 4.58 -20.68 -31.45
C ALA A 65 4.82 -22.09 -30.88
N LEU A 66 4.80 -23.11 -31.74
CA LEU A 66 5.08 -24.50 -31.37
C LEU A 66 6.52 -24.73 -30.92
N GLN A 67 7.51 -24.12 -31.60
CA GLN A 67 8.91 -24.20 -31.17
C GLN A 67 9.16 -23.49 -29.82
N ARG A 68 8.52 -22.36 -29.55
CA ARG A 68 8.63 -21.65 -28.26
C ARG A 68 7.88 -22.34 -27.13
N GLY A 69 6.83 -23.12 -27.43
CA GLY A 69 6.13 -23.97 -26.46
C GLY A 69 7.00 -25.07 -25.86
N LEU A 70 8.08 -25.46 -26.56
CA LEU A 70 9.01 -26.51 -26.13
C LEU A 70 10.19 -25.99 -25.28
N TYR A 71 10.56 -24.70 -25.37
CA TYR A 71 11.85 -24.23 -24.84
C TYR A 71 11.84 -23.11 -23.79
N ARG A 72 10.69 -22.67 -23.27
CA ARG A 72 10.71 -21.84 -22.04
C ARG A 72 9.45 -21.99 -21.19
N ARG A 73 9.28 -23.16 -20.60
CA ARG A 73 8.61 -23.19 -19.30
C ARG A 73 9.65 -22.77 -18.27
N SER A 74 9.66 -21.49 -17.90
CA SER A 74 10.09 -21.12 -16.54
C SER A 74 9.44 -22.15 -15.58
N PRO A 75 10.11 -22.58 -14.50
CA PRO A 75 9.52 -23.51 -13.55
C PRO A 75 8.10 -23.04 -13.28
N LYS A 76 7.11 -23.89 -13.56
CA LYS A 76 5.70 -23.58 -13.32
C LYS A 76 5.68 -23.07 -11.88
N TRP A 77 5.26 -21.83 -11.64
CA TRP A 77 5.14 -21.35 -10.28
C TRP A 77 4.15 -22.29 -9.60
N ILE A 78 4.68 -23.16 -8.75
CA ILE A 78 3.90 -24.07 -7.93
C ILE A 78 3.68 -23.26 -6.67
N ALA A 79 2.44 -22.80 -6.47
CA ALA A 79 2.03 -22.28 -5.17
C ALA A 79 2.50 -23.31 -4.12
N PRO A 80 3.25 -22.90 -3.09
CA PRO A 80 3.58 -23.81 -2.01
C PRO A 80 2.26 -24.44 -1.54
N LYS A 81 2.24 -25.78 -1.45
CA LYS A 81 1.06 -26.47 -0.91
C LYS A 81 0.74 -25.80 0.43
N PRO A 82 -0.50 -25.33 0.67
CA PRO A 82 -0.87 -24.83 1.97
C PRO A 82 -0.41 -25.86 2.99
N SER A 83 0.38 -25.44 3.97
CA SER A 83 0.75 -26.35 5.05
C SER A 83 -0.56 -26.90 5.60
N GLN A 84 -0.72 -28.22 5.55
CA GLN A 84 -1.84 -28.91 6.19
C GLN A 84 -1.83 -28.43 7.64
N GLY A 85 -2.85 -27.64 7.99
CA GLY A 85 -2.78 -26.67 9.07
C GLY A 85 -2.45 -27.31 10.41
N LYS A 86 -1.28 -27.01 10.95
CA LYS A 86 -1.23 -26.70 12.37
C LYS A 86 -1.98 -25.38 12.51
N SER A 87 -2.93 -25.28 13.44
CA SER A 87 -3.45 -23.97 13.89
C SER A 87 -2.25 -23.03 14.00
N PRO A 88 -2.28 -21.80 13.44
CA PRO A 88 -1.11 -20.93 13.47
C PRO A 88 -0.65 -20.85 14.92
N SER A 89 0.50 -21.46 15.21
CA SER A 89 1.06 -21.42 16.54
C SER A 89 1.37 -19.95 16.80
N ALA A 90 0.89 -19.42 17.93
CA ALA A 90 1.18 -18.04 18.33
C ALA A 90 2.67 -17.76 18.12
N ILE A 91 2.98 -16.58 17.57
CA ILE A 91 4.34 -16.11 17.37
C ILE A 91 5.05 -16.23 18.72
N SER A 92 6.18 -16.93 18.79
CA SER A 92 6.81 -17.18 20.10
C SER A 92 7.24 -15.86 20.73
N ARG A 93 7.83 -14.96 19.93
CA ARG A 93 8.33 -13.67 20.38
C ARG A 93 8.19 -12.60 19.29
N LEU A 94 7.50 -11.52 19.61
CA LEU A 94 7.33 -10.32 18.80
C LEU A 94 8.13 -9.16 19.44
N ALA A 95 8.90 -8.42 18.64
CA ALA A 95 9.53 -7.18 19.09
C ALA A 95 8.90 -5.96 18.41
N LEU A 96 8.70 -4.90 19.18
CA LEU A 96 8.12 -3.63 18.76
C LEU A 96 9.12 -2.51 19.05
N ILE A 97 9.74 -1.98 18.01
CA ILE A 97 10.62 -0.82 18.12
C ILE A 97 9.77 0.44 17.92
N GLY A 98 9.56 1.19 18.99
CA GLY A 98 8.67 2.32 19.13
C GLY A 98 7.42 1.96 19.95
N ALA A 99 7.24 2.62 21.10
CA ALA A 99 6.09 2.48 22.00
C ALA A 99 5.16 3.72 21.94
N GLY A 100 5.19 4.44 20.82
CA GLY A 100 4.24 5.51 20.52
C GLY A 100 2.82 4.99 20.29
N GLY A 101 1.91 5.86 19.83
CA GLY A 101 0.49 5.50 19.67
C GLY A 101 0.25 4.29 18.76
N VAL A 102 1.09 4.05 17.74
CA VAL A 102 1.00 2.87 16.87
C VAL A 102 1.50 1.62 17.58
N GLY A 103 2.71 1.66 18.15
CA GLY A 103 3.30 0.53 18.87
C GLY A 103 2.46 0.07 20.06
N LEU A 104 1.92 1.02 20.83
CA LEU A 104 0.96 0.75 21.91
C LEU A 104 -0.24 -0.05 21.41
N ASN A 105 -0.87 0.36 20.31
CA ASN A 105 -2.02 -0.34 19.74
C ASN A 105 -1.70 -1.76 19.33
N ILE A 106 -0.56 -1.92 18.66
CA ILE A 106 -0.08 -3.21 18.23
C ILE A 106 0.12 -4.11 19.45
N ALA A 107 0.77 -3.62 20.51
CA ALA A 107 0.96 -4.37 21.75
C ALA A 107 -0.36 -4.79 22.41
N HIS A 108 -1.32 -3.85 22.57
CA HIS A 108 -2.65 -4.16 23.13
C HIS A 108 -3.37 -5.26 22.35
N LEU A 109 -3.40 -5.15 21.03
CA LEU A 109 -4.13 -6.08 20.20
C LEU A 109 -3.42 -7.44 20.11
N VAL A 110 -2.08 -7.46 20.11
CA VAL A 110 -1.29 -8.71 20.16
C VAL A 110 -1.56 -9.46 21.45
N ALA A 111 -1.55 -8.76 22.59
CA ALA A 111 -1.86 -9.31 23.89
C ALA A 111 -3.29 -9.88 23.96
N ASN A 112 -4.28 -9.06 23.60
CA ASN A 112 -5.68 -9.42 23.71
C ASN A 112 -6.14 -10.51 22.73
N ARG A 113 -5.42 -10.69 21.61
CA ARG A 113 -5.75 -11.72 20.60
C ARG A 113 -4.88 -12.97 20.72
N GLY A 114 -3.95 -13.02 21.66
CA GLY A 114 -3.03 -14.16 21.81
C GLY A 114 -2.17 -14.40 20.56
N ILE A 115 -1.79 -13.33 19.86
CA ILE A 115 -1.03 -13.43 18.61
C ILE A 115 0.42 -13.86 18.89
N ALA A 116 0.99 -13.36 19.99
CA ALA A 116 2.33 -13.70 20.42
C ALA A 116 2.36 -14.07 21.91
N ASN A 117 3.23 -15.02 22.25
CA ASN A 117 3.42 -15.43 23.65
C ASN A 117 4.29 -14.41 24.40
N GLU A 118 5.32 -13.89 23.75
CA GLU A 118 6.20 -12.86 24.30
C GLU A 118 6.20 -11.61 23.42
N VAL A 119 6.15 -10.43 24.06
CA VAL A 119 6.23 -9.13 23.39
C VAL A 119 7.31 -8.29 24.05
N ALA A 120 8.30 -7.84 23.27
CA ALA A 120 9.28 -6.85 23.71
C ALA A 120 8.91 -5.49 23.11
N LEU A 121 8.63 -4.48 23.94
CA LEU A 121 8.50 -3.08 23.52
C LEU A 121 9.79 -2.33 23.82
N ILE A 122 10.26 -1.57 22.84
CA ILE A 122 11.46 -0.76 22.96
C ILE A 122 11.11 0.67 22.58
N ASP A 123 11.48 1.64 23.41
CA ASP A 123 11.38 3.07 23.07
C ASP A 123 12.59 3.81 23.61
N VAL A 124 13.07 4.82 22.87
CA VAL A 124 14.24 5.62 23.29
C VAL A 124 13.90 6.54 24.46
N ALA A 125 12.62 6.89 24.63
CA ALA A 125 12.16 7.70 25.75
C ALA A 125 12.01 6.83 27.00
N PRO A 126 12.82 7.06 28.06
CA PRO A 126 12.79 6.24 29.27
C PRO A 126 11.39 6.19 29.90
N GLY A 127 10.96 5.00 30.32
CA GLY A 127 9.68 4.78 30.99
C GLY A 127 8.49 4.62 30.05
N VAL A 128 8.59 4.98 28.76
CA VAL A 128 7.44 4.87 27.84
C VAL A 128 7.13 3.41 27.53
N ALA A 129 8.12 2.62 27.13
CA ALA A 129 7.91 1.20 26.83
C ALA A 129 7.56 0.40 28.11
N GLU A 130 8.24 0.71 29.22
CA GLU A 130 7.99 0.10 30.53
C GLU A 130 6.56 0.36 31.03
N ALA A 131 6.08 1.61 30.90
CA ALA A 131 4.72 1.95 31.30
C ALA A 131 3.67 1.20 30.49
N VAL A 132 3.87 1.08 29.18
CA VAL A 132 2.95 0.31 28.31
C VAL A 132 2.95 -1.17 28.66
N ALA A 133 4.13 -1.77 28.87
CA ALA A 133 4.24 -3.17 29.25
C ALA A 133 3.56 -3.44 30.61
N LEU A 134 3.74 -2.54 31.58
CA LEU A 134 3.13 -2.65 32.90
C LEU A 134 1.60 -2.50 32.85
N ASP A 135 1.09 -1.53 32.10
CA ASP A 135 -0.34 -1.30 31.93
C ASP A 135 -1.04 -2.52 31.31
N LEU A 136 -0.46 -3.09 30.26
CA LEU A 136 -0.96 -4.33 29.65
C LEU A 136 -0.90 -5.52 30.61
N SER A 137 0.16 -5.61 31.41
CA SER A 137 0.30 -6.66 32.42
C SER A 137 -0.77 -6.53 33.51
N HIS A 138 -1.09 -5.32 33.96
CA HIS A 138 -2.19 -5.07 34.91
C HIS A 138 -3.56 -5.41 34.29
N ALA A 139 -3.75 -5.11 33.01
CA ALA A 139 -5.00 -5.42 32.30
C ALA A 139 -5.21 -6.92 32.08
N SER A 140 -4.15 -7.74 32.15
CA SER A 140 -4.19 -9.18 31.85
C SER A 140 -5.19 -9.97 32.70
N GLY A 141 -5.42 -9.58 33.96
CA GLY A 141 -6.41 -10.21 34.82
C GLY A 141 -7.85 -10.04 34.32
N ILE A 142 -8.12 -8.97 33.58
CA ILE A 142 -9.43 -8.66 32.99
C ILE A 142 -9.54 -9.24 31.59
N THR A 143 -8.51 -9.01 30.75
CA THR A 143 -8.51 -9.45 29.35
C THR A 143 -8.24 -10.93 29.19
N ARG A 144 -7.78 -11.60 30.27
CA ARG A 144 -7.29 -12.99 30.28
C ARG A 144 -6.16 -13.21 29.27
N SER A 145 -5.40 -12.15 28.97
CA SER A 145 -4.23 -12.22 28.10
C SER A 145 -3.15 -13.07 28.76
N GLY A 146 -2.65 -14.08 28.03
CA GLY A 146 -1.49 -14.89 28.42
C GLY A 146 -0.15 -14.35 27.91
N ALA A 147 -0.14 -13.22 27.19
CA ALA A 147 1.08 -12.66 26.63
C ALA A 147 1.99 -12.09 27.73
N HIS A 148 3.27 -12.48 27.72
CA HIS A 148 4.30 -11.91 28.57
C HIS A 148 4.91 -10.68 27.88
N ILE A 149 4.76 -9.51 28.48
CA ILE A 149 5.15 -8.24 27.85
C ILE A 149 6.24 -7.58 28.68
N GLN A 150 7.36 -7.27 28.03
CA GLN A 150 8.47 -6.53 28.63
C GLN A 150 8.69 -5.23 27.87
N GLY A 151 9.02 -4.17 28.61
CA GLY A 151 9.33 -2.85 28.06
C GLY A 151 10.73 -2.41 28.48
N GLY A 152 11.41 -1.62 27.65
CA GLY A 152 12.67 -0.99 28.00
C GLY A 152 13.20 -0.06 26.93
N THR A 153 14.41 0.45 27.15
CA THR A 153 15.11 1.35 26.21
C THR A 153 16.21 0.65 25.40
N ASP A 154 16.68 -0.51 25.86
CA ASP A 154 17.74 -1.26 25.22
C ASP A 154 17.21 -2.07 24.03
N LEU A 155 17.82 -1.87 22.86
CA LEU A 155 17.50 -2.63 21.66
C LEU A 155 17.89 -4.11 21.77
N SER A 156 18.78 -4.50 22.69
CA SER A 156 19.12 -5.92 22.90
C SER A 156 17.90 -6.78 23.27
N LEU A 157 16.82 -6.15 23.78
CA LEU A 157 15.55 -6.80 24.11
C LEU A 157 14.86 -7.48 22.92
N ILE A 158 15.22 -7.11 21.67
CA ILE A 158 14.71 -7.75 20.45
C ILE A 158 15.30 -9.16 20.22
N ALA A 159 16.25 -9.60 21.04
CA ALA A 159 16.91 -10.89 20.90
C ALA A 159 15.91 -12.02 20.66
N ASN A 160 16.20 -12.87 19.67
CA ASN A 160 15.41 -14.04 19.30
C ASN A 160 13.96 -13.76 18.87
N ALA A 161 13.61 -12.52 18.52
CA ALA A 161 12.30 -12.21 17.96
C ALA A 161 12.08 -12.94 16.62
N GLN A 162 10.91 -13.54 16.44
CA GLN A 162 10.48 -14.13 15.16
C GLN A 162 10.00 -13.03 14.20
N VAL A 163 9.37 -12.00 14.75
CA VAL A 163 8.89 -10.83 14.02
C VAL A 163 9.34 -9.58 14.75
N VAL A 164 9.92 -8.62 14.02
CA VAL A 164 10.25 -7.29 14.52
C VAL A 164 9.41 -6.26 13.76
N VAL A 165 8.68 -5.42 14.46
CA VAL A 165 7.89 -4.33 13.85
C VAL A 165 8.50 -2.99 14.23
N ILE A 166 8.85 -2.20 13.22
CA ILE A 166 9.44 -0.88 13.40
C ILE A 166 8.36 0.18 13.22
N THR A 167 7.98 0.82 14.33
CA THR A 167 7.09 1.98 14.36
C THR A 167 7.81 3.26 14.80
N ALA A 168 9.06 3.12 15.27
CA ALA A 168 9.91 4.22 15.68
C ALA A 168 10.24 5.13 14.48
N GLY A 169 9.99 6.41 14.68
CA GLY A 169 10.29 7.45 13.70
C GLY A 169 9.86 8.79 14.24
N ARG A 170 10.45 9.85 13.70
CA ARG A 170 10.05 11.21 14.02
C ARG A 170 8.82 11.56 13.19
N PRO A 171 7.72 12.06 13.80
CA PRO A 171 6.62 12.60 13.03
C PRO A 171 7.03 13.93 12.38
N ARG A 172 6.43 14.24 11.23
CA ARG A 172 6.66 15.54 10.56
C ARG A 172 6.23 16.69 11.47
N SER A 173 7.17 17.56 11.83
CA SER A 173 6.89 18.80 12.58
C SER A 173 6.53 19.95 11.63
N PRO A 174 5.75 20.96 12.09
CA PRO A 174 5.54 22.20 11.34
C PRO A 174 6.88 22.82 10.94
N GLY A 175 7.02 23.25 9.68
CA GLY A 175 8.27 23.82 9.14
C GLY A 175 9.34 22.81 8.71
N MET A 176 9.17 21.51 8.96
CA MET A 176 10.11 20.47 8.53
C MET A 176 9.91 20.11 7.05
N SER A 177 11.01 20.13 6.27
CA SER A 177 10.99 19.67 4.88
C SER A 177 10.87 18.15 4.78
N ARG A 178 10.41 17.64 3.63
CA ARG A 178 10.35 16.18 3.38
C ARG A 178 11.75 15.56 3.42
N ALA A 179 12.76 16.25 2.91
CA ALA A 179 14.15 15.80 2.89
C ALA A 179 14.75 15.69 4.31
N ASP A 180 14.46 16.64 5.20
CA ASP A 180 14.94 16.60 6.58
C ASP A 180 14.32 15.41 7.34
N LEU A 181 13.01 15.22 7.17
CA LEU A 181 12.29 14.08 7.76
C LEU A 181 12.87 12.75 7.30
N MET A 182 13.12 12.60 6.00
CA MET A 182 13.73 11.42 5.40
C MET A 182 15.12 11.16 5.98
N THR A 183 15.95 12.20 6.10
CA THR A 183 17.32 12.08 6.62
C THR A 183 17.33 11.62 8.08
N ILE A 184 16.47 12.20 8.91
CA ILE A 184 16.35 11.82 10.33
C ILE A 184 15.84 10.38 10.47
N ASN A 185 14.74 10.05 9.80
CA ASN A 185 14.16 8.71 9.92
C ASN A 185 15.10 7.64 9.33
N ARG A 186 15.82 7.92 8.24
CA ARG A 186 16.84 7.01 7.70
C ARG A 186 17.90 6.65 8.75
N ARG A 187 18.41 7.62 9.51
CA ARG A 187 19.40 7.36 10.58
C ARG A 187 18.84 6.48 11.69
N ILE A 188 17.61 6.75 12.12
CA ILE A 188 16.92 5.94 13.14
C ILE A 188 16.75 4.50 12.65
N ILE A 189 16.29 4.35 11.41
CA ILE A 189 16.06 3.05 10.78
C ILE A 189 17.36 2.27 10.58
N GLN A 190 18.46 2.93 10.18
CA GLN A 190 19.77 2.29 10.05
C GLN A 190 20.25 1.71 11.39
N SER A 191 20.21 2.51 12.46
CA SER A 191 20.58 2.05 13.81
C SER A 191 19.72 0.86 14.26
N ASN A 192 18.40 0.94 14.08
CA ASN A 192 17.49 -0.17 14.40
C ASN A 192 17.82 -1.42 13.57
N SER A 193 18.12 -1.25 12.28
CA SER A 193 18.44 -2.35 11.36
C SER A 193 19.74 -3.06 11.73
N GLU A 194 20.77 -2.31 12.13
CA GLU A 194 22.03 -2.88 12.62
C GLU A 194 21.80 -3.73 13.87
N SER A 195 21.01 -3.23 14.81
CA SER A 195 20.63 -3.97 16.01
C SER A 195 19.82 -5.23 15.69
N ILE A 196 18.83 -5.15 14.78
CA ILE A 196 18.05 -6.30 14.31
C ILE A 196 18.96 -7.35 13.69
N ARG A 197 19.92 -6.95 12.86
CA ARG A 197 20.88 -7.86 12.24
C ARG A 197 21.72 -8.62 13.28
N ILE A 198 22.06 -7.98 14.40
CA ILE A 198 22.86 -8.57 15.48
C ILE A 198 22.03 -9.48 16.38
N HIS A 199 20.90 -8.98 16.89
CA HIS A 199 20.14 -9.64 17.94
C HIS A 199 19.00 -10.54 17.42
N ALA A 200 18.49 -10.27 16.22
CA ALA A 200 17.37 -10.99 15.61
C ALA A 200 17.62 -11.35 14.12
N PRO A 201 18.76 -11.97 13.74
CA PRO A 201 19.11 -12.28 12.34
C PRO A 201 18.10 -13.20 11.62
N GLY A 202 17.31 -13.95 12.39
CA GLY A 202 16.27 -14.85 11.91
C GLY A 202 14.91 -14.20 11.62
N SER A 203 14.69 -12.96 12.07
CA SER A 203 13.34 -12.37 12.11
C SER A 203 12.80 -11.97 10.73
N ILE A 204 11.47 -11.89 10.63
CA ILE A 204 10.77 -11.06 9.64
C ILE A 204 10.65 -9.64 10.20
N VAL A 205 10.99 -8.64 9.40
CA VAL A 205 10.91 -7.22 9.77
C VAL A 205 9.75 -6.57 9.04
N ILE A 206 8.86 -5.91 9.80
CA ILE A 206 7.73 -5.15 9.26
C ILE A 206 7.96 -3.67 9.56
N VAL A 207 8.03 -2.85 8.53
CA VAL A 207 8.28 -1.42 8.62
C VAL A 207 6.94 -0.68 8.55
N VAL A 208 6.71 0.22 9.50
CA VAL A 208 5.53 1.10 9.54
C VAL A 208 5.95 2.58 9.45
N THR A 209 7.23 2.87 9.71
CA THR A 209 7.78 4.22 9.74
C THR A 209 7.71 4.88 8.37
N ASN A 210 7.14 6.09 8.32
CA ASN A 210 7.04 6.87 7.11
C ASN A 210 8.27 7.77 6.88
N PRO A 211 8.62 8.08 5.61
CA PRO A 211 7.96 7.62 4.39
C PRO A 211 8.28 6.14 4.08
N LEU A 212 7.22 5.35 3.88
CA LEU A 212 7.29 3.91 4.08
C LEU A 212 8.26 3.21 3.14
N ASP A 213 8.18 3.50 1.84
CA ASP A 213 8.92 2.77 0.81
C ASP A 213 10.43 3.00 0.97
N GLU A 214 10.83 4.25 1.22
CA GLU A 214 12.23 4.60 1.46
C GLU A 214 12.76 4.00 2.77
N MET A 215 11.94 3.94 3.83
CA MET A 215 12.33 3.31 5.08
C MET A 215 12.43 1.78 4.95
N THR A 216 11.52 1.16 4.20
CA THR A 216 11.53 -0.29 3.94
C THR A 216 12.78 -0.69 3.16
N MET A 217 13.12 0.08 2.12
CA MET A 217 14.37 -0.12 1.37
C MET A 217 15.61 0.09 2.25
N THR A 218 15.61 1.09 3.12
CA THR A 218 16.70 1.32 4.07
C THR A 218 16.90 0.11 5.00
N VAL A 219 15.82 -0.49 5.50
CA VAL A 219 15.89 -1.72 6.32
C VAL A 219 16.47 -2.87 5.52
N LEU A 220 15.99 -3.08 4.29
CA LEU A 220 16.48 -4.15 3.43
C LEU A 220 17.99 -4.06 3.19
N GLU A 221 18.46 -2.87 2.83
CA GLU A 221 19.88 -2.59 2.58
C GLU A 221 20.73 -2.74 3.85
N ALA A 222 20.29 -2.16 4.97
CA ALA A 222 21.07 -2.14 6.21
C ALA A 222 21.10 -3.50 6.94
N THR A 223 20.02 -4.27 6.88
CA THR A 223 19.97 -5.62 7.48
C THR A 223 20.68 -6.66 6.61
N GLY A 224 20.68 -6.48 5.28
CA GLY A 224 21.14 -7.48 4.31
C GLY A 224 20.27 -8.74 4.29
N PHE A 225 19.03 -8.67 4.79
CA PHE A 225 18.14 -9.82 4.81
C PHE A 225 17.61 -10.15 3.40
N PRO A 226 17.19 -11.40 3.15
CA PRO A 226 16.39 -11.73 1.99
C PRO A 226 15.14 -10.83 1.89
N TYR A 227 14.82 -10.35 0.68
CA TYR A 227 13.72 -9.43 0.43
C TYR A 227 12.36 -9.90 1.00
N HIS A 228 12.10 -11.22 1.00
CA HIS A 228 10.86 -11.79 1.52
C HIS A 228 10.73 -11.73 3.05
N ARG A 229 11.75 -11.25 3.77
CA ARG A 229 11.72 -11.04 5.22
C ARG A 229 11.65 -9.56 5.61
N VAL A 230 11.61 -8.64 4.66
CA VAL A 230 11.51 -7.19 4.94
C VAL A 230 10.27 -6.67 4.23
N LEU A 231 9.25 -6.31 5.02
CA LEU A 231 7.92 -5.97 4.52
C LEU A 231 7.55 -4.54 4.93
N GLY A 232 6.93 -3.79 4.02
CA GLY A 232 6.35 -2.48 4.31
C GLY A 232 4.85 -2.60 4.60
N MET A 233 4.36 -1.94 5.64
CA MET A 233 2.93 -1.89 5.95
C MET A 233 2.29 -0.63 5.33
N ALA A 234 1.69 -0.78 4.13
CA ALA A 234 0.79 0.21 3.53
C ALA A 234 -0.43 -0.43 2.90
N GLY A 235 -0.19 -1.31 1.91
CA GLY A 235 -1.22 -1.81 1.00
C GLY A 235 -2.47 -2.35 1.70
N THR A 236 -2.32 -3.03 2.84
CA THR A 236 -3.47 -3.58 3.56
C THR A 236 -4.38 -2.50 4.19
N LEU A 237 -3.81 -1.43 4.76
CA LEU A 237 -4.63 -0.34 5.33
C LEU A 237 -5.31 0.47 4.24
N ASP A 238 -4.60 0.72 3.16
CA ASP A 238 -5.10 1.44 2.00
C ASP A 238 -6.20 0.65 1.27
N SER A 239 -6.01 -0.67 1.12
CA SER A 239 -7.05 -1.58 0.64
C SER A 239 -8.28 -1.57 1.56
N SER A 240 -8.07 -1.54 2.89
CA SER A 240 -9.17 -1.46 3.85
C SER A 240 -9.97 -0.16 3.72
N ARG A 241 -9.29 0.97 3.46
CA ARG A 241 -9.96 2.26 3.19
C ARG A 241 -10.77 2.20 1.91
N PHE A 242 -10.22 1.58 0.87
CA PHE A 242 -10.92 1.43 -0.40
C PHE A 242 -12.16 0.55 -0.27
N ARG A 243 -12.05 -0.60 0.40
CA ARG A 243 -13.20 -1.47 0.72
C ARG A 243 -14.27 -0.73 1.51
N TRP A 244 -13.86 0.06 2.52
CA TRP A 244 -14.80 0.86 3.30
C TRP A 244 -15.51 1.89 2.42
N SER A 245 -14.79 2.63 1.59
CA SER A 245 -15.39 3.66 0.74
C SER A 245 -16.41 3.07 -0.24
N LEU A 246 -16.06 1.95 -0.90
CA LEU A 246 -16.96 1.21 -1.78
C LEU A 246 -18.20 0.67 -1.04
N ALA A 247 -18.01 0.11 0.16
CA ALA A 247 -19.08 -0.42 0.99
C ALA A 247 -20.08 0.66 1.40
N GLN A 248 -19.57 1.83 1.81
CA GLN A 248 -20.41 2.97 2.16
C GLN A 248 -21.23 3.47 0.97
N LYS A 249 -20.62 3.55 -0.22
CA LYS A 249 -21.30 4.00 -1.43
C LYS A 249 -22.38 3.01 -1.88
N ALA A 250 -22.10 1.71 -1.80
CA ALA A 250 -23.03 0.65 -2.19
C ALA A 250 -24.07 0.29 -1.10
N GLY A 251 -23.97 0.84 0.12
CA GLY A 251 -24.87 0.51 1.22
C GLY A 251 -24.78 -0.94 1.70
N VAL A 252 -23.57 -1.51 1.70
CA VAL A 252 -23.32 -2.91 2.10
C VAL A 252 -22.30 -3.00 3.25
N PRO A 253 -22.25 -4.11 3.99
CA PRO A 253 -21.16 -4.37 4.93
C PRO A 253 -19.78 -4.38 4.23
N VAL A 254 -18.75 -3.87 4.89
CA VAL A 254 -17.36 -3.90 4.37
C VAL A 254 -16.87 -5.33 4.12
N SER A 255 -17.38 -6.31 4.86
CA SER A 255 -17.09 -7.73 4.66
C SER A 255 -17.55 -8.28 3.31
N ASP A 256 -18.48 -7.60 2.64
CA ASP A 256 -19.00 -8.00 1.32
C ASP A 256 -18.14 -7.45 0.17
N VAL A 257 -17.08 -6.69 0.47
CA VAL A 257 -16.26 -5.98 -0.52
C VAL A 257 -14.86 -6.55 -0.57
N GLU A 258 -14.45 -6.95 -1.77
CA GLU A 258 -13.10 -7.37 -2.08
C GLU A 258 -12.44 -6.30 -2.96
N ALA A 259 -11.41 -5.64 -2.44
CA ALA A 259 -10.67 -4.65 -3.21
C ALA A 259 -9.22 -4.58 -2.72
N VAL A 260 -8.31 -4.22 -3.62
CA VAL A 260 -6.88 -4.08 -3.34
C VAL A 260 -6.36 -2.75 -3.87
N THR A 261 -5.38 -2.20 -3.17
CA THR A 261 -4.60 -1.04 -3.60
C THR A 261 -3.14 -1.48 -3.78
N LEU A 262 -2.51 -1.03 -4.85
CA LEU A 262 -1.09 -1.23 -5.14
C LEU A 262 -0.37 0.14 -5.23
N GLY A 263 0.93 0.12 -5.48
CA GLY A 263 1.73 1.34 -5.62
C GLY A 263 2.26 1.86 -4.28
N SER A 264 2.79 3.08 -4.34
CA SER A 264 3.41 3.78 -3.21
C SER A 264 2.34 4.44 -2.33
N HIS A 265 2.63 4.61 -1.04
CA HIS A 265 1.66 5.19 -0.11
C HIS A 265 1.42 6.69 -0.39
N GLY A 266 0.15 7.12 -0.36
CA GLY A 266 -0.24 8.51 -0.57
C GLY A 266 -0.66 8.80 -2.01
N GLY A 267 -0.17 9.88 -2.61
CA GLY A 267 -0.61 10.34 -3.93
C GLY A 267 -0.24 9.41 -5.10
N GLU A 268 0.68 8.46 -4.88
CA GLU A 268 1.11 7.46 -5.88
C GLU A 268 0.39 6.11 -5.70
N MET A 269 -0.60 6.06 -4.81
CA MET A 269 -1.39 4.87 -4.56
C MET A 269 -2.35 4.60 -5.73
N VAL A 270 -2.50 3.33 -6.08
CA VAL A 270 -3.30 2.85 -7.20
C VAL A 270 -4.36 1.86 -6.72
N PRO A 271 -5.60 2.29 -6.45
CA PRO A 271 -6.72 1.38 -6.23
C PRO A 271 -7.05 0.58 -7.50
N ILE A 272 -7.09 -0.75 -7.39
CA ILE A 272 -7.29 -1.64 -8.54
C ILE A 272 -8.78 -1.89 -8.75
N VAL A 273 -9.44 -0.94 -9.41
CA VAL A 273 -10.87 -0.96 -9.74
C VAL A 273 -11.26 -2.22 -10.54
N SER A 274 -10.41 -2.65 -11.47
CA SER A 274 -10.71 -3.75 -12.39
C SER A 274 -10.86 -5.12 -11.72
N THR A 275 -10.32 -5.30 -10.51
CA THR A 275 -10.42 -6.55 -9.74
C THR A 275 -11.33 -6.42 -8.53
N ALA A 276 -11.91 -5.24 -8.29
CA ALA A 276 -12.75 -5.01 -7.12
C ALA A 276 -14.13 -5.64 -7.31
N LEU A 277 -14.62 -6.28 -6.25
CA LEU A 277 -15.89 -6.98 -6.21
C LEU A 277 -16.74 -6.51 -5.03
N ILE A 278 -18.05 -6.42 -5.25
CA ILE A 278 -19.06 -6.30 -4.19
C ILE A 278 -19.99 -7.50 -4.32
N ARG A 279 -20.07 -8.35 -3.29
CA ARG A 279 -20.85 -9.60 -3.29
C ARG A 279 -20.57 -10.46 -4.53
N ASN A 280 -19.29 -10.64 -4.85
CA ASN A 280 -18.79 -11.39 -6.01
C ASN A 280 -19.17 -10.81 -7.39
N LYS A 281 -19.61 -9.55 -7.47
CA LYS A 281 -19.91 -8.87 -8.73
C LYS A 281 -18.90 -7.74 -8.98
N PRO A 282 -18.45 -7.52 -10.23
CA PRO A 282 -17.60 -6.38 -10.55
C PRO A 282 -18.24 -5.06 -10.11
N ILE A 283 -17.46 -4.17 -9.50
CA ILE A 283 -18.00 -2.91 -8.95
C ILE A 283 -18.68 -2.03 -10.00
N THR A 284 -18.27 -2.12 -11.27
CA THR A 284 -18.90 -1.42 -12.41
C THR A 284 -20.33 -1.87 -12.71
N THR A 285 -20.79 -2.98 -12.12
CA THR A 285 -22.19 -3.43 -12.21
C THR A 285 -23.07 -2.96 -11.06
N VAL A 286 -22.45 -2.39 -10.02
CA VAL A 286 -23.09 -1.97 -8.76
C VAL A 286 -23.07 -0.46 -8.59
N LEU A 287 -21.97 0.18 -9.00
CA LEU A 287 -21.72 1.61 -8.88
C LEU A 287 -21.44 2.21 -10.26
N SER A 288 -21.79 3.48 -10.43
CA SER A 288 -21.41 4.27 -11.61
C SER A 288 -19.92 4.64 -11.61
N ASP A 289 -19.37 4.98 -12.77
CA ASP A 289 -17.96 5.36 -12.90
C ASP A 289 -17.60 6.57 -12.02
N ASP A 290 -18.51 7.55 -11.90
CA ASP A 290 -18.32 8.72 -11.04
C ASP A 290 -18.27 8.32 -9.56
N GLU A 291 -19.14 7.40 -9.12
CA GLU A 291 -19.13 6.89 -7.74
C GLU A 291 -17.87 6.09 -7.42
N ILE A 292 -17.35 5.34 -8.39
CA ILE A 292 -16.10 4.60 -8.25
C ILE A 292 -14.92 5.58 -8.13
N GLN A 293 -14.91 6.63 -8.97
CA GLN A 293 -13.87 7.65 -8.94
C GLN A 293 -13.87 8.42 -7.62
N ASP A 294 -15.04 8.79 -7.09
CA ASP A 294 -15.18 9.36 -5.74
C ASP A 294 -14.54 8.45 -4.67
N CYS A 295 -14.76 7.13 -4.77
CA CYS A 295 -14.22 6.17 -3.83
C CYS A 295 -12.68 6.08 -3.92
N VAL A 296 -12.13 6.14 -5.13
CA VAL A 296 -10.68 6.20 -5.37
C VAL A 296 -10.08 7.43 -4.70
N GLU A 297 -10.65 8.62 -4.95
CA GLU A 297 -10.17 9.89 -4.38
C GLU A 297 -10.28 9.90 -2.85
N THR A 298 -11.40 9.44 -2.32
CA THR A 298 -11.62 9.30 -0.86
C THR A 298 -10.56 8.40 -0.23
N THR A 299 -10.16 7.33 -0.92
CA THR A 299 -9.14 6.40 -0.44
C THR A 299 -7.77 7.08 -0.36
N VAL A 300 -7.37 7.80 -1.42
CA VAL A 300 -6.09 8.53 -1.50
C VAL A 300 -5.96 9.55 -0.39
N HIS A 301 -7.03 10.28 -0.08
CA HIS A 301 -7.02 11.31 0.96
C HIS A 301 -7.37 10.81 2.36
N GLY A 302 -7.74 9.53 2.52
CA GLY A 302 -8.27 9.00 3.78
C GLY A 302 -7.31 9.13 4.98
N GLY A 303 -5.99 9.01 4.74
CA GLY A 303 -4.98 9.25 5.78
C GLY A 303 -4.95 10.71 6.26
N GLU A 304 -5.00 11.65 5.32
CA GLU A 304 -4.99 13.09 5.59
C GLU A 304 -6.25 13.53 6.32
N SER A 305 -7.42 12.99 5.95
CA SER A 305 -8.70 13.27 6.62
C SER A 305 -8.67 12.91 8.10
N VAL A 306 -8.13 11.73 8.45
CA VAL A 306 -8.00 11.30 9.86
C VAL A 306 -7.04 12.23 10.63
N VAL A 307 -5.92 12.61 10.03
CA VAL A 307 -4.96 13.52 10.66
C VAL A 307 -5.57 14.92 10.85
N ALA A 308 -6.33 15.43 9.88
CA ALA A 308 -7.02 16.71 9.96
C ALA A 308 -8.04 16.75 11.11
N LEU A 309 -8.88 15.72 11.21
CA LEU A 309 -9.84 15.58 12.31
C LEU A 309 -9.15 15.51 13.67
N ARG A 310 -8.03 14.76 13.77
CA ARG A 310 -7.27 14.70 15.02
C ARG A 310 -6.66 16.03 15.43
N LYS A 311 -6.11 16.80 14.50
CA LYS A 311 -5.61 18.15 14.79
C LYS A 311 -6.73 19.03 15.32
N GLN A 312 -7.96 18.87 14.80
CA GLN A 312 -9.12 19.57 15.34
C GLN A 312 -9.45 19.14 16.78
N VAL A 313 -9.44 17.85 17.08
CA VAL A 313 -9.69 17.36 18.44
C VAL A 313 -8.60 17.81 19.43
N LEU A 314 -7.33 17.72 19.04
CA LEU A 314 -6.19 18.14 19.87
C LEU A 314 -6.15 19.65 20.15
N ARG A 315 -6.85 20.48 19.36
CA ARG A 315 -7.06 21.90 19.70
C ARG A 315 -8.02 22.11 20.87
N HIS A 316 -8.89 21.14 21.16
CA HIS A 316 -9.91 21.22 22.20
C HIS A 316 -9.58 20.39 23.46
N TRP A 317 -8.56 19.52 23.39
CA TRP A 317 -8.15 18.64 24.49
C TRP A 317 -6.69 18.93 24.89
N HIS A 318 -6.34 18.61 26.14
CA HIS A 318 -4.98 18.83 26.66
C HIS A 318 -3.91 18.16 25.76
N PRO A 319 -2.71 18.77 25.64
CA PRO A 319 -1.63 18.32 24.75
C PRO A 319 -1.09 16.91 25.04
N HIS A 320 -1.52 16.27 26.13
CA HIS A 320 -1.10 14.93 26.55
C HIS A 320 -2.02 13.80 26.08
N THR A 321 -3.17 14.09 25.45
CA THR A 321 -4.08 13.05 24.94
C THR A 321 -3.49 12.36 23.72
N ARG A 322 -2.86 11.19 23.93
CA ARG A 322 -2.33 10.36 22.84
C ARG A 322 -3.48 9.56 22.19
N PHE A 323 -3.90 9.97 21.00
CA PHE A 323 -4.87 9.22 20.22
C PHE A 323 -4.26 7.94 19.63
N VAL A 324 -5.06 6.88 19.73
CA VAL A 324 -4.73 5.48 19.47
C VAL A 324 -5.10 5.14 18.02
N ASN A 325 -4.15 4.70 17.18
CA ASN A 325 -4.39 4.16 15.83
C ASN A 325 -4.78 2.68 15.92
N SER A 326 -6.07 2.38 16.06
CA SER A 326 -6.57 1.01 16.28
C SER A 326 -6.38 0.03 15.10
N TRP A 327 -6.10 0.51 13.88
CA TRP A 327 -6.26 -0.29 12.65
C TRP A 327 -4.96 -0.84 12.04
N MET A 328 -3.78 -0.44 12.54
CA MET A 328 -2.50 -0.77 11.91
C MET A 328 -2.05 -2.24 12.12
N LEU A 329 -2.63 -2.95 13.11
CA LEU A 329 -2.18 -4.31 13.43
C LEU A 329 -2.56 -5.37 12.41
N PHE A 330 -3.84 -5.44 12.03
CA PHE A 330 -4.33 -6.48 11.11
C PHE A 330 -3.66 -6.40 9.75
N ALA A 331 -3.31 -5.18 9.36
CA ALA A 331 -2.60 -4.91 8.15
C ALA A 331 -1.14 -5.35 8.19
N ALA A 332 -0.45 -5.18 9.33
CA ALA A 332 0.92 -5.64 9.53
C ALA A 332 1.01 -7.17 9.68
N LEU A 333 0.19 -7.78 10.54
CA LEU A 333 0.29 -9.22 10.84
C LEU A 333 -0.44 -10.10 9.83
N GLY A 334 -1.45 -9.56 9.14
CA GLY A 334 -2.04 -10.22 7.98
C GLY A 334 -0.99 -10.53 6.92
N GLN A 335 0.03 -9.68 6.74
CA GLN A 335 1.12 -9.90 5.77
C GLN A 335 1.99 -11.13 6.08
N VAL A 336 2.09 -11.56 7.35
CA VAL A 336 2.89 -12.74 7.74
C VAL A 336 2.18 -14.07 7.39
N HIS A 337 0.85 -14.06 7.29
CA HIS A 337 0.03 -15.26 7.05
C HIS A 337 -0.82 -15.18 5.77
N CYS A 338 -0.76 -14.10 5.01
CA CYS A 338 -1.56 -13.91 3.80
C CYS A 338 -0.81 -14.43 2.57
N PRO A 339 -1.39 -15.39 1.82
CA PRO A 339 -0.82 -15.85 0.55
C PRO A 339 -1.05 -14.86 -0.62
N TYR A 340 -1.63 -13.68 -0.38
CA TYR A 340 -1.95 -12.71 -1.43
C TYR A 340 -0.90 -11.61 -1.61
N GLN A 341 -0.72 -11.25 -2.88
CA GLN A 341 0.29 -10.38 -3.51
C GLN A 341 0.24 -8.89 -3.11
N SER A 342 -0.25 -8.55 -1.91
CA SER A 342 -0.36 -7.17 -1.41
C SER A 342 0.58 -6.88 -0.23
N CYS A 343 1.63 -7.68 -0.08
CA CYS A 343 2.75 -7.41 0.82
C CYS A 343 3.78 -6.52 0.14
#